data_AF-A0A1F8GB99-F1
#
_entry.id   AF-A0A1F8GB99-F1
#
_cell.length_a   1.000
_cell.length_b   1.000
_cell.length_c   1.000
_cell.angle_alpha   90.00
_cell.angle_beta   90.00
_cell.angle_gamma   90.00
#
_symmetry.space_group_name_H-M   'P 1'
#
loop_
_entity.id
_entity.type
_entity.pdbx_description
1 polymer ?
#
loop_
_entity_poly.entity_id
_entity_poly.type
_entity_poly.pdbx_seq_one_letter_code
_entity_poly.pdbx_strand_id
1 'polypeptide(L)'
;MSVFVLAVSSIPGCESCDETFPLSPSSVSTENRGDAANPIDEAKEIAGDILGVTSASEMALSTPSVIGGVELTTIQGWFANTYPWDYSPHEAAVHPISRLWTPNQRPSPFQVMEQCRQIKEFGGGAAVLEYNPNPSHYDHNYWLSNNFASGCGPFFLLYEHIYGTRYNPSDGGPKNMNDPRNRQVFKEDIDFMFKNVIMPYQSRYVTVNGRAVIYMWSSIQMVGDFASLLEEAKKDYPVFFIGSEGMRAFPEREDDKNRIKSLDGFMDYSLADDTKSYVARIHEYARNSYSWRRYLDGLSQSAGKRYLIIPTFQAAYDDSKIANRPDKTVMYARERGEVELHAELIKDGMTRRIYDSGPFVIYSELPEGAAVIESQCLSETRDAPGRFVGCGTVRLEILRNFFR
;
A
#
# COMPACT_ATOMS: atom_id res chain seq x y z
N MET A 1 29.17 38.22 -38.20
CA MET A 1 28.82 38.67 -39.56
C MET A 1 27.69 37.78 -40.02
N SER A 2 26.50 38.36 -40.12
CA SER A 2 25.21 37.71 -40.39
C SER A 2 25.12 37.16 -41.81
N VAL A 3 24.26 36.17 -42.03
CA VAL A 3 23.02 36.29 -42.84
C VAL A 3 22.26 34.96 -42.75
N PHE A 4 21.06 35.04 -42.17
CA PHE A 4 19.97 34.06 -42.22
C PHE A 4 19.30 34.14 -43.60
N VAL A 5 18.87 33.01 -44.15
CA VAL A 5 17.88 32.97 -45.24
C VAL A 5 16.66 32.18 -44.76
N LEU A 6 15.56 32.91 -44.64
CA LEU A 6 14.19 32.44 -44.50
C LEU A 6 13.68 31.90 -45.84
N ALA A 7 12.92 30.81 -45.80
CA ALA A 7 11.88 30.54 -46.79
C ALA A 7 10.56 30.37 -46.07
N VAL A 8 9.69 31.36 -46.30
CA VAL A 8 8.29 31.45 -45.89
C VAL A 8 7.46 30.74 -46.96
N SER A 9 6.52 29.90 -46.55
CA SER A 9 5.34 29.62 -47.36
C SER A 9 4.11 29.74 -46.47
N SER A 10 3.39 30.82 -46.73
CA SER A 10 2.18 31.30 -46.09
C SER A 10 0.93 30.53 -46.52
N ILE A 11 0.01 30.46 -45.56
CA ILE A 11 -1.39 30.02 -45.59
C ILE A 11 -2.26 31.00 -46.42
N PRO A 12 -3.44 30.57 -46.88
CA PRO A 12 -4.70 31.22 -46.46
C PRO A 12 -5.69 30.14 -45.94
N GLY A 13 -6.32 30.24 -44.76
CA GLY A 13 -7.21 31.31 -44.29
C GLY A 13 -8.63 30.93 -44.75
N CYS A 14 -9.73 30.99 -44.01
CA CYS A 14 -10.10 31.60 -42.73
C CYS A 14 -11.47 30.99 -42.35
N GLU A 15 -11.77 30.78 -41.07
CA GLU A 15 -12.81 31.51 -40.29
C GLU A 15 -14.17 30.79 -40.22
N SER A 16 -14.54 30.36 -39.01
CA SER A 16 -15.57 31.03 -38.19
C SER A 16 -15.93 30.17 -36.98
N CYS A 17 -15.79 30.74 -35.80
CA CYS A 17 -16.39 30.26 -34.56
C CYS A 17 -17.91 30.21 -34.70
N ASP A 18 -18.54 29.18 -34.15
CA ASP A 18 -19.90 29.31 -33.62
C ASP A 18 -20.03 28.51 -32.32
N GLU A 19 -20.42 29.24 -31.29
CA GLU A 19 -20.83 28.74 -29.99
C GLU A 19 -22.12 27.93 -30.14
N THR A 20 -22.11 26.67 -29.73
CA THR A 20 -23.36 25.98 -29.35
C THR A 20 -23.05 24.91 -28.32
N PHE A 21 -23.42 25.18 -27.07
CA PHE A 21 -23.62 24.18 -26.03
C PHE A 21 -24.71 23.19 -26.48
N PRO A 22 -24.49 21.86 -26.43
CA PRO A 22 -25.60 20.94 -26.31
C PRO A 22 -25.96 20.81 -24.82
N LEU A 23 -27.17 21.31 -24.55
CA LEU A 23 -27.97 21.12 -23.36
C LEU A 23 -27.92 19.70 -22.79
N SER A 24 -27.87 19.63 -21.45
CA SER A 24 -28.29 18.49 -20.65
C SER A 24 -29.66 17.95 -21.10
N PRO A 25 -29.85 16.62 -21.15
CA PRO A 25 -31.15 16.04 -20.91
C PRO A 25 -31.31 15.79 -19.41
N SER A 26 -32.09 16.66 -18.79
CA SER A 26 -32.68 16.45 -17.48
C SER A 26 -33.52 15.16 -17.46
N SER A 27 -33.44 14.45 -16.34
CA SER A 27 -34.55 13.77 -15.66
C SER A 27 -35.62 13.08 -16.53
N VAL A 28 -35.54 11.76 -16.61
CA VAL A 28 -36.73 10.90 -16.78
C VAL A 28 -36.96 10.15 -15.48
N SER A 29 -38.01 10.55 -14.77
CA SER A 29 -38.69 9.75 -13.77
C SER A 29 -39.40 8.58 -14.45
N THR A 30 -39.21 7.36 -13.95
CA THR A 30 -40.19 6.29 -14.12
C THR A 30 -40.27 5.44 -12.86
N GLU A 31 -41.24 5.76 -12.01
CA GLU A 31 -41.98 4.74 -11.27
C GLU A 31 -42.85 3.97 -12.26
N ASN A 32 -42.61 2.67 -12.46
CA ASN A 32 -43.55 1.58 -12.21
C ASN A 32 -43.22 0.30 -13.01
N ARG A 33 -43.11 -0.80 -12.23
CA ARG A 33 -43.53 -2.19 -12.47
C ARG A 33 -43.72 -2.67 -13.92
N GLY A 34 -42.90 -3.66 -14.28
CA GLY A 34 -43.20 -4.68 -15.27
C GLY A 34 -42.11 -5.75 -15.25
N ASP A 35 -42.48 -6.99 -14.91
CA ASP A 35 -41.61 -8.16 -14.86
C ASP A 35 -40.91 -8.40 -16.21
N ALA A 36 -39.58 -8.30 -16.21
CA ALA A 36 -38.72 -8.89 -17.23
C ALA A 36 -37.46 -9.38 -16.53
N ALA A 37 -37.22 -10.69 -16.58
CA ALA A 37 -36.06 -11.33 -15.99
C ALA A 37 -34.77 -10.65 -16.49
N ASN A 38 -33.92 -10.26 -15.54
CA ASN A 38 -32.71 -9.52 -15.80
C ASN A 38 -31.62 -10.52 -16.25
N PRO A 39 -30.93 -10.32 -17.39
CA PRO A 39 -29.91 -11.25 -17.91
C PRO A 39 -28.64 -11.38 -17.03
N ILE A 40 -28.66 -10.80 -15.83
CA ILE A 40 -27.64 -10.93 -14.79
C ILE A 40 -27.86 -12.19 -13.94
N ASP A 41 -29.09 -12.71 -13.87
CA ASP A 41 -29.38 -13.91 -13.09
C ASP A 41 -28.94 -15.21 -13.81
N GLU A 42 -28.99 -15.25 -15.15
CA GLU A 42 -28.44 -16.38 -15.94
C GLU A 42 -26.90 -16.45 -15.89
N ALA A 43 -26.21 -15.32 -15.68
CA ALA A 43 -24.75 -15.30 -15.52
C ALA A 43 -24.29 -15.90 -14.18
N LYS A 44 -25.15 -15.94 -13.16
CA LYS A 44 -24.86 -16.61 -11.88
C LYS A 44 -25.04 -18.12 -11.96
N GLU A 45 -25.97 -18.61 -12.78
CA GLU A 45 -26.19 -20.05 -12.93
C GLU A 45 -25.07 -20.72 -13.75
N ILE A 46 -24.58 -20.06 -14.80
CA ILE A 46 -23.53 -20.63 -15.67
C ILE A 46 -22.14 -20.63 -14.99
N ALA A 47 -21.88 -19.71 -14.06
CA ALA A 47 -20.65 -19.71 -13.27
C ALA A 47 -20.63 -20.81 -12.18
N GLY A 48 -21.81 -21.25 -11.72
CA GLY A 48 -21.97 -22.30 -10.71
C GLY A 48 -21.77 -23.72 -11.26
N ASP A 49 -22.03 -23.95 -12.54
CA ASP A 49 -21.98 -25.30 -13.16
C ASP A 49 -20.64 -25.65 -13.83
N ILE A 50 -19.75 -24.66 -14.09
CA ILE A 50 -18.42 -24.90 -14.71
C ILE A 50 -17.31 -25.06 -13.66
N LEU A 51 -17.53 -24.53 -12.44
CA LEU A 51 -16.70 -24.81 -11.28
C LEU A 51 -17.47 -25.83 -10.45
N GLY A 52 -17.05 -27.10 -10.43
CA GLY A 52 -17.71 -28.17 -9.69
C GLY A 52 -17.81 -27.90 -8.18
N VAL A 53 -18.73 -27.03 -7.77
CA VAL A 53 -19.19 -26.80 -6.41
C VAL A 53 -20.39 -27.71 -6.21
N THR A 54 -20.17 -29.01 -6.36
CA THR A 54 -21.08 -29.99 -5.78
C THR A 54 -20.93 -29.89 -4.27
N SER A 55 -21.88 -29.22 -3.63
CA SER A 55 -22.28 -29.38 -2.22
C SER A 55 -21.14 -29.83 -1.30
N ALA A 56 -20.30 -28.88 -0.88
CA ALA A 56 -19.43 -29.09 0.27
C ALA A 56 -20.31 -29.23 1.51
N SER A 57 -20.76 -30.47 1.75
CA SER A 57 -21.24 -30.96 3.02
C SER A 57 -20.27 -30.50 4.12
N GLU A 58 -20.88 -29.97 5.18
CA GLU A 58 -20.31 -29.61 6.48
C GLU A 58 -19.27 -30.62 7.00
N MET A 59 -18.05 -30.50 6.54
CA MET A 59 -16.88 -30.71 7.37
C MET A 59 -16.23 -29.36 7.50
N ALA A 60 -16.49 -28.68 8.63
CA ALA A 60 -15.64 -27.59 9.07
C ALA A 60 -14.22 -28.16 9.21
N LEU A 61 -13.43 -28.06 8.13
CA LEU A 61 -11.99 -28.20 8.19
C LEU A 61 -11.54 -27.21 9.25
N SER A 62 -11.14 -27.74 10.41
CA SER A 62 -10.60 -26.95 11.51
C SER A 62 -9.58 -25.98 10.94
N THR A 63 -9.70 -24.70 11.28
CA THR A 63 -8.69 -23.69 10.91
C THR A 63 -7.31 -24.25 11.23
N PRO A 64 -6.40 -24.34 10.25
CA PRO A 64 -5.10 -24.94 10.48
C PRO A 64 -4.35 -24.12 11.54
N SER A 65 -3.54 -24.79 12.34
CA SER A 65 -2.70 -24.11 13.34
C SER A 65 -1.49 -23.38 12.73
N VAL A 66 -1.15 -23.70 11.48
CA VAL A 66 -0.05 -23.11 10.70
C VAL A 66 -0.43 -23.02 9.22
N ILE A 67 0.15 -22.06 8.52
CA ILE A 67 0.01 -21.82 7.09
C ILE A 67 1.31 -22.23 6.39
N GLY A 68 1.21 -23.00 5.30
CA GLY A 68 2.34 -23.41 4.47
C GLY A 68 2.85 -22.30 3.54
N GLY A 69 3.07 -21.10 4.09
CA GLY A 69 3.47 -19.92 3.34
C GLY A 69 4.96 -19.70 3.18
N VAL A 70 5.32 -18.53 2.65
CA VAL A 70 6.71 -18.13 2.44
C VAL A 70 7.20 -17.40 3.69
N GLU A 71 8.11 -18.03 4.43
CA GLU A 71 8.65 -17.45 5.65
C GLU A 71 9.40 -16.14 5.37
N LEU A 72 9.01 -15.06 6.06
CA LEU A 72 9.55 -13.70 5.88
C LEU A 72 11.07 -13.66 6.00
N THR A 73 11.65 -14.47 6.88
CA THR A 73 13.10 -14.57 7.10
C THR A 73 13.87 -15.16 5.91
N THR A 74 13.17 -15.82 4.99
CA THR A 74 13.76 -16.37 3.75
C THR A 74 13.69 -15.40 2.58
N ILE A 75 12.92 -14.31 2.72
CA ILE A 75 12.74 -13.31 1.67
C ILE A 75 13.94 -12.35 1.69
N GLN A 76 14.68 -12.33 0.60
CA GLN A 76 15.76 -11.37 0.37
C GLN A 76 15.19 -10.15 -0.38
N GLY A 77 15.81 -8.99 -0.19
CA GLY A 77 15.37 -7.76 -0.87
C GLY A 77 14.45 -6.87 -0.04
N TRP A 78 13.68 -6.06 -0.74
CA TRP A 78 12.74 -5.08 -0.18
C TRP A 78 11.28 -5.46 -0.48
N PHE A 79 10.33 -4.89 0.26
CA PHE A 79 8.90 -5.18 0.12
C PHE A 79 8.20 -4.04 -0.62
N ALA A 80 7.61 -4.34 -1.76
CA ALA A 80 7.00 -3.36 -2.64
C ALA A 80 5.53 -3.11 -2.28
N ASN A 81 5.22 -1.92 -1.78
CA ASN A 81 3.84 -1.55 -1.53
C ASN A 81 3.14 -1.05 -2.78
N THR A 82 2.08 -1.77 -3.16
CA THR A 82 1.36 -1.56 -4.40
C THR A 82 -0.09 -1.21 -4.14
N TYR A 83 -0.58 -0.24 -4.90
CA TYR A 83 -1.92 0.31 -4.79
C TYR A 83 -2.72 0.06 -6.07
N PRO A 84 -4.02 -0.23 -5.96
CA PRO A 84 -4.91 -0.43 -7.11
C PRO A 84 -5.64 0.86 -7.52
N TRP A 85 -5.01 2.03 -7.32
CA TRP A 85 -5.70 3.32 -7.49
C TRP A 85 -5.85 3.74 -8.96
N ASP A 86 -6.69 4.73 -9.22
CA ASP A 86 -6.71 5.38 -10.52
C ASP A 86 -5.52 6.35 -10.64
N TYR A 87 -4.79 6.32 -11.76
CA TYR A 87 -3.70 7.26 -11.99
C TYR A 87 -4.25 8.59 -12.49
N SER A 88 -4.42 9.56 -11.60
CA SER A 88 -4.79 10.95 -11.93
C SER A 88 -3.53 11.79 -12.20
N PRO A 89 -3.14 12.07 -13.47
CA PRO A 89 -1.85 12.73 -13.74
C PRO A 89 -1.76 14.15 -13.17
N HIS A 90 -2.91 14.82 -12.99
CA HIS A 90 -2.98 16.18 -12.46
C HIS A 90 -2.71 16.25 -10.96
N GLU A 91 -2.96 15.15 -10.23
CA GLU A 91 -2.74 15.04 -8.78
C GLU A 91 -1.44 14.31 -8.45
N ALA A 92 -0.82 13.66 -9.44
CA ALA A 92 0.38 12.84 -9.25
C ALA A 92 1.68 13.66 -9.20
N ALA A 93 2.51 13.43 -8.19
CA ALA A 93 3.88 13.95 -8.14
C ALA A 93 4.90 13.03 -8.83
N VAL A 94 4.58 11.76 -9.02
CA VAL A 94 5.36 10.81 -9.84
C VAL A 94 4.53 10.31 -11.02
N HIS A 95 5.09 10.39 -12.23
CA HIS A 95 4.42 10.01 -13.47
C HIS A 95 5.02 8.70 -14.00
N PRO A 96 4.37 7.53 -13.82
CA PRO A 96 4.90 6.27 -14.32
C PRO A 96 4.96 6.27 -15.86
N ILE A 97 5.84 5.47 -16.44
CA ILE A 97 5.82 5.24 -17.88
C ILE A 97 4.57 4.45 -18.31
N SER A 98 4.14 4.58 -19.56
CA SER A 98 2.84 4.07 -20.03
C SER A 98 2.65 2.55 -19.90
N ARG A 99 3.74 1.76 -19.97
CA ARG A 99 3.68 0.30 -19.76
C ARG A 99 3.37 -0.10 -18.32
N LEU A 100 3.47 0.82 -17.36
CA LEU A 100 3.19 0.58 -15.94
C LEU A 100 1.85 1.15 -15.51
N TRP A 101 1.35 2.20 -16.19
CA TRP A 101 0.05 2.79 -15.90
C TRP A 101 -0.53 3.59 -17.06
N THR A 102 -1.85 3.52 -17.22
CA THR A 102 -2.61 4.33 -18.18
C THR A 102 -3.26 5.51 -17.45
N PRO A 103 -3.14 6.75 -17.95
CA PRO A 103 -3.83 7.90 -17.36
C PRO A 103 -5.34 7.67 -17.14
N ASN A 104 -5.82 8.12 -15.99
CA ASN A 104 -7.21 8.06 -15.51
C ASN A 104 -7.79 6.65 -15.42
N GLN A 105 -6.93 5.65 -15.23
CA GLN A 105 -7.32 4.26 -15.10
C GLN A 105 -6.51 3.60 -13.98
N ARG A 106 -7.08 2.54 -13.40
CA ARG A 106 -6.32 1.54 -12.64
C ARG A 106 -5.33 0.82 -13.55
N PRO A 107 -4.24 0.24 -13.01
CA PRO A 107 -3.36 -0.55 -13.84
C PRO A 107 -4.12 -1.79 -14.35
N SER A 108 -4.02 -2.07 -15.65
CA SER A 108 -4.51 -3.32 -16.22
C SER A 108 -3.75 -4.53 -15.66
N PRO A 109 -4.27 -5.76 -15.77
CA PRO A 109 -3.54 -6.96 -15.36
C PRO A 109 -2.13 -7.05 -15.97
N PHE A 110 -1.97 -6.63 -17.24
CA PHE A 110 -0.67 -6.58 -17.91
C PHE A 110 0.28 -5.56 -17.26
N GLN A 111 -0.24 -4.38 -16.90
CA GLN A 111 0.55 -3.35 -16.19
C GLN A 111 0.96 -3.82 -14.79
N VAL A 112 0.09 -4.53 -14.07
CA VAL A 112 0.46 -5.16 -12.78
C VAL A 112 1.56 -6.19 -12.98
N MET A 113 1.49 -7.04 -14.02
CA MET A 113 2.57 -7.98 -14.34
C MET A 113 3.89 -7.27 -14.65
N GLU A 114 3.86 -6.15 -15.37
CA GLU A 114 5.06 -5.37 -15.67
C GLU A 114 5.63 -4.68 -14.42
N GLN A 115 4.77 -4.22 -13.50
CA GLN A 115 5.18 -3.75 -12.18
C GLN A 115 5.84 -4.87 -11.37
N CYS A 116 5.24 -6.07 -11.33
CA CYS A 116 5.83 -7.24 -10.69
C CYS A 116 7.20 -7.62 -11.28
N ARG A 117 7.34 -7.52 -12.62
CA ARG A 117 8.60 -7.77 -13.32
C ARG A 117 9.67 -6.75 -12.89
N GLN A 118 9.31 -5.47 -12.83
CA GLN A 118 10.19 -4.40 -12.39
C GLN A 118 10.63 -4.59 -10.93
N ILE A 119 9.70 -4.87 -10.01
CA ILE A 119 10.00 -5.14 -8.60
C ILE A 119 11.10 -6.21 -8.50
N LYS A 120 10.93 -7.35 -9.19
CA LYS A 120 11.92 -8.44 -9.19
C LYS A 120 13.26 -8.04 -9.83
N GLU A 121 13.23 -7.31 -10.94
CA GLU A 121 14.42 -6.84 -11.64
C GLU A 121 15.33 -5.98 -10.73
N PHE A 122 14.72 -5.18 -9.86
CA PHE A 122 15.40 -4.27 -8.94
C PHE A 122 15.51 -4.82 -7.50
N GLY A 123 15.35 -6.13 -7.32
CA GLY A 123 15.65 -6.81 -6.05
C GLY A 123 14.54 -6.76 -5.00
N GLY A 124 13.30 -6.51 -5.41
CA GLY A 124 12.14 -6.67 -4.52
C GLY A 124 11.82 -8.14 -4.27
N GLY A 125 11.57 -8.48 -3.01
CA GLY A 125 11.36 -9.86 -2.55
C GLY A 125 9.90 -10.25 -2.34
N ALA A 126 9.04 -9.29 -2.03
CA ALA A 126 7.60 -9.51 -1.85
C ALA A 126 6.80 -8.26 -2.20
N ALA A 127 5.51 -8.46 -2.49
CA ALA A 127 4.55 -7.37 -2.62
C ALA A 127 3.74 -7.17 -1.33
N VAL A 128 3.41 -5.92 -1.03
CA VAL A 128 2.51 -5.53 0.06
C VAL A 128 1.30 -4.87 -0.57
N LEU A 129 0.19 -5.60 -0.62
CA LEU A 129 -1.00 -5.20 -1.37
C LEU A 129 -1.96 -4.46 -0.45
N GLU A 130 -2.25 -3.18 -0.74
CA GLU A 130 -3.32 -2.46 -0.04
C GLU A 130 -4.67 -3.10 -0.32
N TYR A 131 -5.36 -3.51 0.73
CA TYR A 131 -6.58 -4.28 0.62
C TYR A 131 -7.62 -3.85 1.65
N ASN A 132 -8.80 -3.54 1.14
CA ASN A 132 -9.99 -3.30 1.92
C ASN A 132 -10.97 -4.47 1.73
N PRO A 133 -11.30 -5.24 2.78
CA PRO A 133 -12.21 -6.39 2.69
C PRO A 133 -13.67 -6.01 2.44
N ASN A 134 -14.03 -4.73 2.52
CA ASN A 134 -15.39 -4.27 2.22
C ASN A 134 -15.74 -4.53 0.74
N PRO A 135 -16.77 -5.34 0.43
CA PRO A 135 -17.14 -5.65 -0.96
C PRO A 135 -17.59 -4.45 -1.79
N SER A 136 -18.04 -3.36 -1.15
CA SER A 136 -18.37 -2.12 -1.84
C SER A 136 -17.15 -1.25 -2.15
N HIS A 137 -15.98 -1.58 -1.60
CA HIS A 137 -14.73 -0.91 -1.93
C HIS A 137 -14.18 -1.42 -3.27
N TYR A 138 -13.61 -0.52 -4.06
CA TYR A 138 -13.11 -0.87 -5.39
C TYR A 138 -11.88 -1.78 -5.33
N ASP A 139 -11.01 -1.63 -4.32
CA ASP A 139 -9.82 -2.47 -4.12
C ASP A 139 -10.16 -3.95 -3.99
N HIS A 140 -11.27 -4.24 -3.29
CA HIS A 140 -11.75 -5.59 -3.04
C HIS A 140 -11.89 -6.37 -4.36
N ASN A 141 -12.69 -5.81 -5.27
CA ASN A 141 -12.98 -6.41 -6.56
C ASN A 141 -11.77 -6.37 -7.49
N TYR A 142 -10.95 -5.32 -7.41
CA TYR A 142 -9.75 -5.19 -8.21
C TYR A 142 -8.74 -6.31 -7.90
N TRP A 143 -8.40 -6.54 -6.63
CA TRP A 143 -7.41 -7.57 -6.29
C TRP A 143 -7.91 -8.99 -6.52
N LEU A 144 -9.19 -9.25 -6.26
CA LEU A 144 -9.81 -10.53 -6.57
C LEU A 144 -9.77 -10.84 -8.07
N SER A 145 -10.12 -9.87 -8.93
CA SER A 145 -10.07 -10.03 -10.39
C SER A 145 -8.64 -10.15 -10.94
N ASN A 146 -7.64 -9.62 -10.24
CA ASN A 146 -6.22 -9.72 -10.59
C ASN A 146 -5.50 -10.89 -9.89
N ASN A 147 -6.23 -11.81 -9.25
CA ASN A 147 -5.68 -12.99 -8.59
C ASN A 147 -4.54 -12.61 -7.58
N PHE A 148 -4.75 -11.50 -6.86
CA PHE A 148 -3.80 -10.88 -5.93
C PHE A 148 -2.39 -10.76 -6.52
N ALA A 149 -2.26 -9.92 -7.56
CA ALA A 149 -1.01 -9.60 -8.25
C ALA A 149 -0.23 -10.86 -8.69
N SER A 150 -0.94 -11.79 -9.34
CA SER A 150 -0.33 -13.02 -9.89
C SER A 150 0.93 -12.66 -10.69
N GLY A 151 2.08 -13.20 -10.25
CA GLY A 151 3.38 -12.90 -10.86
C GLY A 151 4.32 -12.04 -10.01
N CYS A 152 3.86 -11.37 -8.95
CA CYS A 152 4.73 -10.63 -8.02
C CYS A 152 5.57 -11.53 -7.10
N GLY A 153 5.24 -12.82 -7.00
CA GLY A 153 5.91 -13.74 -6.08
C GLY A 153 5.22 -13.76 -4.71
N PRO A 154 5.98 -13.83 -3.61
CA PRO A 154 5.42 -13.74 -2.27
C PRO A 154 4.69 -12.42 -2.03
N PHE A 155 3.62 -12.44 -1.24
CA PHE A 155 2.90 -11.22 -0.86
C PHE A 155 2.22 -11.32 0.50
N PHE A 156 1.87 -10.17 1.07
CA PHE A 156 0.95 -10.06 2.20
C PHE A 156 0.10 -8.80 2.08
N LEU A 157 -0.96 -8.72 2.88
CA LEU A 157 -1.92 -7.62 2.82
C LEU A 157 -1.50 -6.47 3.73
N LEU A 158 -1.57 -5.25 3.20
CA LEU A 158 -1.78 -4.03 3.96
C LEU A 158 -3.30 -3.88 4.12
N TYR A 159 -3.79 -4.01 5.33
CA TYR A 159 -5.19 -3.86 5.66
C TYR A 159 -5.56 -2.37 5.77
N GLU A 160 -6.27 -1.88 4.76
CA GLU A 160 -6.88 -0.54 4.74
C GLU A 160 -8.14 -0.55 5.61
N HIS A 161 -8.06 0.08 6.78
CA HIS A 161 -9.14 0.11 7.76
C HIS A 161 -9.59 1.53 8.16
N ILE A 162 -9.09 2.55 7.48
CA ILE A 162 -9.38 3.96 7.76
C ILE A 162 -10.51 4.44 6.86
N TYR A 163 -10.35 4.30 5.55
CA TYR A 163 -11.25 4.80 4.51
C TYR A 163 -12.04 3.69 3.83
N GLY A 164 -13.27 4.01 3.41
CA GLY A 164 -14.09 3.09 2.62
C GLY A 164 -14.49 1.81 3.35
N THR A 165 -14.47 1.81 4.69
CA THR A 165 -14.71 0.64 5.53
C THR A 165 -16.15 0.55 6.03
N ARG A 166 -16.47 -0.59 6.67
CA ARG A 166 -17.76 -0.83 7.34
C ARG A 166 -17.77 -0.36 8.81
N TYR A 167 -16.64 0.18 9.30
CA TYR A 167 -16.50 0.69 10.65
C TYR A 167 -17.28 1.98 10.90
N ASN A 168 -17.51 2.27 12.17
CA ASN A 168 -18.00 3.55 12.67
C ASN A 168 -16.86 4.33 13.38
N PRO A 169 -16.62 5.59 13.01
CA PRO A 169 -17.17 6.28 11.84
C PRO A 169 -16.53 5.77 10.54
N SER A 170 -17.21 5.91 9.41
CA SER A 170 -16.70 5.45 8.09
C SER A 170 -15.78 6.45 7.39
N ASP A 171 -15.59 7.65 7.96
CA ASP A 171 -15.02 8.85 7.33
C ASP A 171 -13.51 9.06 7.60
N GLY A 172 -12.77 7.99 7.91
CA GLY A 172 -11.33 8.08 8.16
C GLY A 172 -10.93 8.50 9.58
N GLY A 173 -11.88 8.78 10.49
CA GLY A 173 -11.56 9.02 11.90
C GLY A 173 -11.11 7.78 12.68
N PRO A 174 -10.66 7.92 13.94
CA PRO A 174 -10.33 6.80 14.81
C PRO A 174 -11.50 5.83 14.99
N LYS A 175 -11.24 4.53 14.96
CA LYS A 175 -12.23 3.46 15.13
C LYS A 175 -12.17 2.91 16.55
N ASN A 176 -13.24 3.08 17.32
CA ASN A 176 -13.31 2.59 18.70
C ASN A 176 -13.64 1.09 18.75
N MET A 177 -12.70 0.28 19.20
CA MET A 177 -12.83 -1.19 19.32
C MET A 177 -13.58 -1.63 20.59
N ASN A 178 -14.06 -0.70 21.42
CA ASN A 178 -15.06 -1.01 22.44
C ASN A 178 -16.49 -1.07 21.85
N ASP A 179 -16.71 -0.52 20.64
CA ASP A 179 -17.98 -0.63 19.94
C ASP A 179 -18.17 -2.08 19.43
N PRO A 180 -19.22 -2.80 19.86
CA PRO A 180 -19.48 -4.17 19.39
C PRO A 180 -19.55 -4.30 17.87
N ARG A 181 -20.07 -3.29 17.17
CA ARG A 181 -20.15 -3.29 15.70
C ARG A 181 -18.76 -3.24 15.07
N ASN A 182 -17.88 -2.37 15.57
CA ASN A 182 -16.51 -2.29 15.06
C ASN A 182 -15.74 -3.59 15.34
N ARG A 183 -15.90 -4.19 16.52
CA ARG A 183 -15.29 -5.50 16.83
C ARG A 183 -15.78 -6.58 15.88
N GLN A 184 -17.08 -6.61 15.60
CA GLN A 184 -17.67 -7.55 14.65
C GLN A 184 -17.10 -7.36 13.25
N VAL A 185 -17.06 -6.12 12.75
CA VAL A 185 -16.48 -5.80 11.42
C VAL A 185 -15.03 -6.28 11.32
N PHE A 186 -14.19 -5.98 12.32
CA PHE A 186 -12.80 -6.46 12.32
C PHE A 186 -12.71 -7.99 12.25
N LYS A 187 -13.50 -8.71 13.04
CA LYS A 187 -13.48 -10.18 13.03
C LYS A 187 -13.94 -10.75 11.70
N GLU A 188 -14.99 -10.19 11.11
CA GLU A 188 -15.47 -10.56 9.78
C GLU A 188 -14.43 -10.28 8.70
N ASP A 189 -13.74 -9.15 8.79
CA ASP A 189 -12.67 -8.77 7.86
C ASP A 189 -11.47 -9.73 7.96
N ILE A 190 -11.04 -10.10 9.18
CA ILE A 190 -10.00 -11.12 9.37
C ILE A 190 -10.46 -12.50 8.86
N ASP A 191 -11.69 -12.93 9.18
CA ASP A 191 -12.24 -14.19 8.68
C ASP A 191 -12.26 -14.24 7.15
N PHE A 192 -12.74 -13.15 6.53
CA PHE A 192 -12.79 -13.03 5.08
C PHE A 192 -11.39 -13.12 4.47
N MET A 193 -10.44 -12.30 4.95
CA MET A 193 -9.07 -12.33 4.46
C MET A 193 -8.45 -13.71 4.62
N PHE A 194 -8.69 -14.37 5.75
CA PHE A 194 -8.17 -15.71 6.00
C PHE A 194 -8.70 -16.75 5.01
N LYS A 195 -10.04 -16.85 4.89
CA LYS A 195 -10.69 -17.88 4.07
C LYS A 195 -10.58 -17.63 2.57
N ASN A 196 -10.61 -16.37 2.14
CA ASN A 196 -10.74 -16.02 0.71
C ASN A 196 -9.45 -15.49 0.10
N VAL A 197 -8.44 -15.17 0.91
CA VAL A 197 -7.15 -14.67 0.41
C VAL A 197 -6.00 -15.53 0.93
N ILE A 198 -5.79 -15.57 2.24
CA ILE A 198 -4.62 -16.24 2.83
C ILE A 198 -4.62 -17.74 2.49
N MET A 199 -5.71 -18.46 2.73
CA MET A 199 -5.75 -19.91 2.48
C MET A 199 -5.69 -20.29 1.00
N PRO A 200 -6.45 -19.64 0.08
CA PRO A 200 -6.35 -19.91 -1.35
C PRO A 200 -4.98 -19.59 -1.94
N TYR A 201 -4.28 -18.59 -1.41
CA TYR A 201 -2.96 -18.17 -1.87
C TYR A 201 -1.81 -18.58 -0.95
N GLN A 202 -2.03 -19.55 -0.06
CA GLN A 202 -1.10 -19.85 1.03
C GLN A 202 0.34 -20.10 0.55
N SER A 203 0.53 -20.75 -0.60
CA SER A 203 1.86 -21.05 -1.15
C SER A 203 2.71 -19.83 -1.52
N ARG A 204 2.09 -18.65 -1.63
CA ARG A 204 2.76 -17.36 -1.85
C ARG A 204 2.55 -16.38 -0.70
N TYR A 205 1.66 -16.67 0.23
CA TYR A 205 1.36 -15.74 1.31
C TYR A 205 2.53 -15.70 2.30
N VAL A 206 2.97 -14.51 2.69
CA VAL A 206 4.11 -14.35 3.59
C VAL A 206 3.71 -14.71 5.02
N THR A 207 4.53 -15.53 5.67
CA THR A 207 4.33 -16.03 7.03
C THR A 207 5.51 -15.70 7.94
N VAL A 208 5.25 -15.75 9.25
CA VAL A 208 6.29 -15.80 10.29
C VAL A 208 5.95 -16.95 11.22
N ASN A 209 6.79 -17.99 11.22
CA ASN A 209 6.56 -19.24 11.95
C ASN A 209 5.18 -19.85 11.63
N GLY A 210 4.82 -19.89 10.35
CA GLY A 210 3.53 -20.40 9.89
C GLY A 210 2.32 -19.51 10.21
N ARG A 211 2.51 -18.27 10.68
CA ARG A 211 1.41 -17.30 10.89
C ARG A 211 1.39 -16.26 9.78
N ALA A 212 0.25 -16.03 9.14
CA ALA A 212 0.09 -15.11 8.01
C ALA A 212 0.30 -13.65 8.43
N VAL A 213 1.19 -12.96 7.76
CA VAL A 213 1.45 -11.53 8.01
C VAL A 213 0.26 -10.68 7.55
N ILE A 214 -0.23 -9.80 8.41
CA ILE A 214 -1.19 -8.74 8.07
C ILE A 214 -0.61 -7.42 8.56
N TYR A 215 -0.38 -6.49 7.65
CA TYR A 215 0.08 -5.15 7.97
C TYR A 215 -1.10 -4.22 8.21
N MET A 216 -1.17 -3.62 9.41
CA MET A 216 -2.22 -2.70 9.84
C MET A 216 -1.76 -1.26 9.59
N TRP A 217 -2.26 -0.64 8.52
CA TRP A 217 -1.96 0.77 8.25
C TRP A 217 -2.60 1.69 9.30
N SER A 218 -1.79 2.54 9.95
CA SER A 218 -2.27 3.45 10.99
C SER A 218 -2.96 2.72 12.16
N SER A 219 -2.34 1.68 12.71
CA SER A 219 -2.87 0.91 13.85
C SER A 219 -3.18 1.76 15.09
N ILE A 220 -2.56 2.94 15.21
CA ILE A 220 -2.87 3.96 16.23
C ILE A 220 -4.31 4.51 16.15
N GLN A 221 -4.97 4.40 14.99
CA GLN A 221 -6.35 4.82 14.78
C GLN A 221 -7.35 3.76 15.26
N MET A 222 -6.90 2.55 15.61
CA MET A 222 -7.72 1.52 16.26
C MET A 222 -7.64 1.71 17.78
N VAL A 223 -8.58 2.48 18.32
CA VAL A 223 -8.60 2.90 19.73
C VAL A 223 -9.49 2.00 20.59
N GLY A 224 -9.47 2.19 21.91
CA GLY A 224 -10.21 1.33 22.85
C GLY A 224 -9.53 -0.04 23.04
N ASP A 225 -10.31 -1.09 23.30
CA ASP A 225 -9.79 -2.44 23.58
C ASP A 225 -9.39 -3.20 22.30
N PHE A 226 -8.50 -2.59 21.52
CA PHE A 226 -7.96 -3.21 20.30
C PHE A 226 -6.96 -4.33 20.61
N ALA A 227 -6.22 -4.20 21.72
CA ALA A 227 -5.27 -5.22 22.17
C ALA A 227 -5.94 -6.59 22.36
N SER A 228 -7.05 -6.66 23.10
CA SER A 228 -7.78 -7.92 23.27
C SER A 228 -8.37 -8.43 21.96
N LEU A 229 -8.81 -7.54 21.07
CA LEU A 229 -9.35 -7.93 19.76
C LEU A 229 -8.29 -8.59 18.86
N LEU A 230 -7.04 -8.11 18.92
CA LEU A 230 -5.91 -8.76 18.24
C LEU A 230 -5.65 -10.16 18.81
N GLU A 231 -5.70 -10.34 20.13
CA GLU A 231 -5.54 -11.66 20.77
C GLU A 231 -6.68 -12.63 20.41
N GLU A 232 -7.93 -12.13 20.38
CA GLU A 232 -9.08 -12.91 19.93
C GLU A 232 -8.89 -13.41 18.48
N ALA A 233 -8.49 -12.53 17.56
CA ALA A 233 -8.23 -12.93 16.18
C ALA A 233 -7.08 -13.94 16.04
N LYS A 234 -6.01 -13.80 16.82
CA LYS A 234 -4.89 -14.75 16.85
C LYS A 234 -5.23 -16.11 17.46
N LYS A 235 -6.25 -16.17 18.30
CA LYS A 235 -6.77 -17.43 18.84
C LYS A 235 -7.56 -18.20 17.77
N ASP A 236 -8.29 -17.47 16.93
CA ASP A 236 -9.16 -18.05 15.92
C ASP A 236 -8.41 -18.37 14.62
N TYR A 237 -7.34 -17.63 14.30
CA TYR A 237 -6.54 -17.78 13.08
C TYR A 237 -5.03 -17.68 13.34
N PRO A 238 -4.19 -18.45 12.63
CA PRO A 238 -2.73 -18.29 12.67
C PRO A 238 -2.31 -17.03 11.88
N VAL A 239 -2.59 -15.85 12.42
CA VAL A 239 -2.24 -14.54 11.82
C VAL A 239 -1.17 -13.85 12.65
N PHE A 240 -0.37 -12.97 12.04
CA PHE A 240 0.75 -12.23 12.62
C PHE A 240 0.58 -10.75 12.26
N PHE A 241 0.33 -9.89 13.25
CA PHE A 241 -0.02 -8.49 12.99
C PHE A 241 1.20 -7.58 13.07
N ILE A 242 1.47 -6.84 11.99
CA ILE A 242 2.46 -5.77 11.94
C ILE A 242 1.73 -4.43 12.01
N GLY A 243 2.07 -3.55 12.94
CA GLY A 243 1.41 -2.24 13.09
C GLY A 243 2.25 -1.07 12.56
N SER A 244 1.56 -0.08 12.00
CA SER A 244 2.13 1.26 11.75
C SER A 244 1.87 2.17 12.93
N GLU A 245 2.74 2.12 13.94
CA GLU A 245 2.58 2.89 15.18
C GLU A 245 3.12 4.32 15.09
N GLY A 246 3.83 4.68 14.02
CA GLY A 246 4.54 5.94 13.94
C GLY A 246 5.67 5.95 14.96
N MET A 247 6.79 5.28 14.63
CA MET A 247 7.96 5.10 15.50
C MET A 247 8.70 6.42 15.82
N ARG A 248 8.01 7.57 15.79
CA ARG A 248 8.48 8.91 16.13
C ARG A 248 8.43 9.17 17.63
N ALA A 249 7.53 8.50 18.36
CA ALA A 249 7.36 8.64 19.80
C ALA A 249 7.23 7.27 20.47
N PHE A 250 7.45 7.22 21.78
CA PHE A 250 7.18 6.04 22.59
C PHE A 250 5.74 6.05 23.11
N PRO A 251 5.13 4.88 23.35
CA PRO A 251 3.80 4.82 23.94
C PRO A 251 3.81 5.34 25.38
N GLU A 252 3.03 6.39 25.63
CA GLU A 252 2.89 6.95 26.98
C GLU A 252 1.66 6.38 27.70
N ARG A 253 0.54 6.24 27.00
CA ARG A 253 -0.73 5.77 27.55
C ARG A 253 -0.76 4.24 27.67
N GLU A 254 -1.47 3.73 28.67
CA GLU A 254 -1.61 2.28 28.88
C GLU A 254 -2.25 1.56 27.68
N ASP A 255 -3.25 2.16 27.05
CA ASP A 255 -3.88 1.60 25.84
C ASP A 255 -2.87 1.44 24.69
N ASP A 256 -1.96 2.40 24.51
CA ASP A 256 -0.92 2.33 23.48
C ASP A 256 0.10 1.23 23.81
N LYS A 257 0.49 1.10 25.09
CA LYS A 257 1.38 0.02 25.55
C LYS A 257 0.74 -1.36 25.37
N ASN A 258 -0.55 -1.49 25.68
CA ASN A 258 -1.30 -2.73 25.52
C ASN A 258 -1.41 -3.11 24.03
N ARG A 259 -1.74 -2.16 23.15
CA ARG A 259 -1.76 -2.37 21.70
C ARG A 259 -0.40 -2.86 21.19
N ILE A 260 0.68 -2.17 21.54
CA ILE A 260 2.06 -2.55 21.16
C ILE A 260 2.42 -3.94 21.66
N LYS A 261 2.05 -4.30 22.88
CA LYS A 261 2.28 -5.66 23.43
C LYS A 261 1.52 -6.73 22.63
N SER A 262 0.33 -6.42 22.13
CA SER A 262 -0.49 -7.35 21.35
C SER A 262 -0.06 -7.50 19.88
N LEU A 263 0.46 -6.44 19.26
CA LEU A 263 1.09 -6.50 17.93
C LEU A 263 2.33 -7.40 17.91
N ASP A 264 2.67 -7.95 16.75
CA ASP A 264 3.80 -8.88 16.59
C ASP A 264 5.01 -8.26 15.86
N GLY A 265 4.81 -7.12 15.19
CA GLY A 265 5.89 -6.34 14.58
C GLY A 265 5.47 -4.91 14.24
N PHE A 266 6.43 -4.14 13.74
CA PHE A 266 6.25 -2.72 13.43
C PHE A 266 6.85 -2.38 12.08
N MET A 267 6.11 -1.59 11.31
CA MET A 267 6.48 -1.12 9.99
C MET A 267 5.77 0.21 9.74
N ASP A 268 6.52 1.31 9.66
CA ASP A 268 5.91 2.62 9.42
C ASP A 268 5.51 2.77 7.95
N TYR A 269 4.39 3.44 7.72
CA TYR A 269 3.93 3.69 6.35
C TYR A 269 4.74 4.81 5.68
N SER A 270 4.95 5.92 6.38
CA SER A 270 5.53 7.14 5.82
C SER A 270 6.45 7.87 6.80
N LEU A 271 7.53 8.40 6.24
CA LEU A 271 8.49 9.30 6.86
C LEU A 271 8.16 10.78 6.60
N ALA A 272 7.09 11.12 5.89
CA ALA A 272 6.75 12.49 5.55
C ALA A 272 6.67 13.42 6.79
N ASP A 273 7.33 14.57 6.68
CA ASP A 273 7.37 15.64 7.68
C ASP A 273 7.91 16.91 6.98
N ASP A 274 7.04 17.90 6.76
CA ASP A 274 7.37 19.17 6.08
C ASP A 274 8.19 20.12 6.96
N THR A 275 8.29 19.84 8.26
CA THR A 275 9.06 20.67 9.20
C THR A 275 10.56 20.36 9.19
N LYS A 276 10.99 19.34 8.43
CA LYS A 276 12.38 18.84 8.43
C LYS A 276 12.93 18.64 7.02
N SER A 277 14.25 18.79 6.89
CA SER A 277 14.94 18.34 5.67
C SER A 277 14.93 16.81 5.59
N TYR A 278 15.06 16.28 4.37
CA TYR A 278 15.14 14.84 4.12
C TYR A 278 16.20 14.15 4.99
N VAL A 279 17.43 14.69 5.03
CA VAL A 279 18.53 14.15 5.85
C VAL A 279 18.22 14.18 7.34
N ALA A 280 17.64 15.28 7.84
CA ALA A 280 17.24 15.36 9.24
C ALA A 280 16.21 14.28 9.58
N ARG A 281 15.28 14.02 8.66
CA ARG A 281 14.21 13.05 8.82
C ARG A 281 14.70 11.60 8.83
N ILE A 282 15.55 11.21 7.89
CA ILE A 282 16.10 9.83 7.84
C ILE A 282 16.99 9.53 9.07
N HIS A 283 17.74 10.53 9.56
CA HIS A 283 18.55 10.36 10.77
C HIS A 283 17.70 10.25 12.03
N GLU A 284 16.62 11.03 12.14
CA GLU A 284 15.66 10.88 13.23
C GLU A 284 15.02 9.50 13.20
N TYR A 285 14.56 9.03 12.04
CA TYR A 285 13.97 7.72 11.90
C TYR A 285 14.93 6.59 12.31
N ALA A 286 16.19 6.65 11.89
CA ALA A 286 17.21 5.68 12.30
C ALA A 286 17.47 5.69 13.82
N ARG A 287 17.59 6.87 14.44
CA ARG A 287 17.77 6.99 15.90
C ARG A 287 16.57 6.47 16.68
N ASN A 288 15.37 6.77 16.21
CA ASN A 288 14.15 6.32 16.87
C ASN A 288 13.95 4.82 16.71
N SER A 289 14.26 4.25 15.53
CA SER A 289 14.24 2.81 15.29
C SER A 289 15.13 2.05 16.26
N TYR A 290 16.34 2.57 16.52
CA TYR A 290 17.25 1.99 17.51
C TYR A 290 16.68 2.05 18.93
N SER A 291 16.06 3.17 19.28
CA SER A 291 15.45 3.35 20.61
C SER A 291 14.25 2.40 20.77
N TRP A 292 13.44 2.23 19.73
CA TRP A 292 12.36 1.26 19.65
C TRP A 292 12.85 -0.18 19.77
N ARG A 293 13.92 -0.58 19.07
CA ARG A 293 14.51 -1.91 19.21
C ARG A 293 14.84 -2.25 20.67
N ARG A 294 15.49 -1.33 21.40
CA ARG A 294 15.81 -1.54 22.82
C ARG A 294 14.56 -1.68 23.68
N TYR A 295 13.55 -0.84 23.44
CA TYR A 295 12.28 -0.92 24.16
C TYR A 295 11.58 -2.27 23.91
N LEU A 296 11.53 -2.70 22.65
CA LEU A 296 10.93 -3.98 22.26
C LEU A 296 11.74 -5.18 22.77
N ASP A 297 13.07 -5.08 22.91
CA ASP A 297 13.89 -6.11 23.56
C ASP A 297 13.51 -6.29 25.03
N GLY A 298 13.31 -5.18 25.76
CA GLY A 298 12.81 -5.21 27.13
C GLY A 298 11.40 -5.82 27.21
N LEU A 299 10.51 -5.40 26.30
CA LEU A 299 9.14 -5.93 26.23
C LEU A 299 9.13 -7.42 25.84
N SER A 300 10.05 -7.87 25.01
CA SER A 300 10.14 -9.27 24.57
C SER A 300 10.35 -10.22 25.74
N GLN A 301 11.12 -9.80 26.75
CA GLN A 301 11.38 -10.59 27.95
C GLN A 301 10.12 -10.80 28.80
N SER A 302 9.26 -9.78 28.92
CA SER A 302 8.02 -9.86 29.70
C SER A 302 6.85 -10.45 28.93
N ALA A 303 6.81 -10.27 27.61
CA ALA A 303 5.75 -10.79 26.74
C ALA A 303 6.03 -12.21 26.23
N GLY A 304 7.26 -12.73 26.37
CA GLY A 304 7.63 -14.06 25.89
C GLY A 304 7.63 -14.21 24.38
N LYS A 305 7.73 -13.10 23.63
CA LYS A 305 7.74 -13.09 22.15
C LYS A 305 8.73 -12.05 21.62
N ARG A 306 9.28 -12.30 20.43
CA ARG A 306 10.11 -11.32 19.70
C ARG A 306 9.22 -10.46 18.81
N TYR A 307 9.41 -9.15 18.86
CA TYR A 307 8.78 -8.20 17.94
C TYR A 307 9.69 -7.94 16.73
N LEU A 308 9.10 -7.94 15.52
CA LEU A 308 9.80 -7.57 14.30
C LEU A 308 9.83 -6.05 14.11
N ILE A 309 10.90 -5.53 13.52
CA ILE A 309 10.95 -4.17 12.96
C ILE A 309 11.33 -4.26 11.49
N ILE A 310 10.47 -3.71 10.63
CA ILE A 310 10.69 -3.56 9.19
C ILE A 310 10.86 -2.06 8.90
N PRO A 311 12.01 -1.63 8.35
CA PRO A 311 12.26 -0.21 8.10
C PRO A 311 11.48 0.29 6.89
N THR A 312 11.14 1.57 6.87
CA THR A 312 10.55 2.24 5.72
C THR A 312 11.62 2.92 4.89
N PHE A 313 11.65 2.66 3.59
CA PHE A 313 12.39 3.45 2.62
C PHE A 313 11.42 4.30 1.81
N GLN A 314 11.63 5.61 1.84
CA GLN A 314 10.84 6.59 1.12
C GLN A 314 11.78 7.60 0.46
N ALA A 315 11.78 7.63 -0.86
CA ALA A 315 12.71 8.48 -1.63
C ALA A 315 12.32 9.96 -1.60
N ALA A 316 11.01 10.24 -1.53
CA ALA A 316 10.45 11.59 -1.45
C ALA A 316 9.02 11.54 -0.89
N TYR A 317 8.44 12.70 -0.63
CA TYR A 317 7.01 12.90 -0.43
C TYR A 317 6.61 14.26 -0.99
N ASP A 318 5.50 14.31 -1.71
CA ASP A 318 4.94 15.54 -2.28
C ASP A 318 3.47 15.33 -2.59
N ASP A 319 2.60 15.88 -1.74
CA ASP A 319 1.15 15.87 -1.94
C ASP A 319 0.60 17.23 -2.38
N SER A 320 1.49 18.13 -2.79
CA SER A 320 1.14 19.52 -3.13
C SER A 320 0.11 19.59 -4.25
N LYS A 321 0.05 18.56 -5.11
CA LYS A 321 -0.87 18.45 -6.24
C LYS A 321 -2.25 17.87 -5.91
N ILE A 322 -2.45 17.23 -4.76
CA ILE A 322 -3.73 16.61 -4.38
C ILE A 322 -4.78 17.69 -4.10
N ALA A 323 -5.90 17.72 -4.81
CA ALA A 323 -6.92 18.74 -4.57
C ALA A 323 -7.51 18.64 -3.14
N ASN A 324 -7.87 19.78 -2.54
CA ASN A 324 -8.55 19.86 -1.24
C ASN A 324 -7.79 19.31 -0.01
N ARG A 325 -6.49 19.02 -0.11
CA ARG A 325 -5.67 18.72 1.08
C ARG A 325 -5.37 20.02 1.83
N PRO A 326 -5.83 20.19 3.09
CA PRO A 326 -5.66 21.45 3.83
C PRO A 326 -4.20 21.74 4.15
N ASP A 327 -3.44 20.68 4.48
CA ASP A 327 -2.01 20.75 4.78
C ASP A 327 -1.25 20.06 3.65
N LYS A 328 -0.23 20.74 3.13
CA LYS A 328 0.63 20.26 2.05
C LYS A 328 1.99 19.90 2.60
N THR A 329 2.39 18.64 2.43
CA THR A 329 3.70 18.16 2.84
C THR A 329 4.58 17.92 1.62
N VAL A 330 5.78 18.50 1.65
CA VAL A 330 6.80 18.32 0.63
C VAL A 330 8.13 17.99 1.29
N MET A 331 8.73 16.88 0.91
CA MET A 331 10.00 16.38 1.41
C MET A 331 10.77 15.71 0.26
N TYR A 332 11.79 16.39 -0.24
CA TYR A 332 12.72 15.86 -1.22
C TYR A 332 14.14 15.83 -0.66
N ALA A 333 14.90 14.82 -1.04
CA ALA A 333 16.35 14.88 -0.98
C ALA A 333 16.87 16.04 -1.85
N ARG A 334 17.98 16.64 -1.47
CA ARG A 334 18.63 17.70 -2.27
C ARG A 334 19.41 17.14 -3.45
N GLU A 335 19.95 15.94 -3.28
CA GLU A 335 20.76 15.22 -4.25
C GLU A 335 20.63 13.71 -4.05
N ARG A 336 21.04 12.94 -5.07
CA ARG A 336 21.01 11.46 -5.06
C ARG A 336 21.69 10.86 -3.83
N GLY A 337 22.81 11.46 -3.39
CA GLY A 337 23.59 10.98 -2.24
C GLY A 337 22.81 10.97 -0.92
N GLU A 338 21.82 11.85 -0.73
CA GLU A 338 20.99 11.84 0.48
C GLU A 338 20.02 10.65 0.50
N VAL A 339 19.55 10.19 -0.67
CA VAL A 339 18.72 8.97 -0.79
C VAL A 339 19.57 7.71 -0.65
N GLU A 340 20.80 7.71 -1.18
CA GLU A 340 21.76 6.63 -0.96
C GLU A 340 22.16 6.51 0.52
N LEU A 341 22.35 7.62 1.22
CA LEU A 341 22.55 7.65 2.67
C LEU A 341 21.37 7.01 3.42
N HIS A 342 20.13 7.24 2.98
CA HIS A 342 18.96 6.59 3.59
C HIS A 342 19.03 5.06 3.44
N ALA A 343 19.34 4.57 2.24
CA ALA A 343 19.52 3.13 2.01
C ALA A 343 20.68 2.55 2.84
N GLU A 344 21.78 3.30 2.98
CA GLU A 344 22.93 2.92 3.81
C GLU A 344 22.56 2.80 5.29
N LEU A 345 21.84 3.77 5.85
CA LEU A 345 21.38 3.74 7.25
C LEU A 345 20.49 2.53 7.53
N ILE A 346 19.62 2.17 6.59
CA ILE A 346 18.79 0.97 6.69
C ILE A 346 19.66 -0.29 6.68
N LYS A 347 20.60 -0.40 5.74
CA LYS A 347 21.51 -1.55 5.62
C LYS A 347 22.41 -1.72 6.84
N ASP A 348 22.93 -0.63 7.40
CA ASP A 348 23.66 -0.63 8.67
C ASP A 348 22.74 -1.09 9.83
N GLY A 349 21.49 -0.61 9.88
CA GLY A 349 20.50 -1.05 10.86
C GLY A 349 20.20 -2.56 10.79
N MET A 350 20.10 -3.13 9.58
CA MET A 350 19.97 -4.58 9.37
C MET A 350 21.21 -5.32 9.90
N THR A 351 22.41 -4.84 9.58
CA THR A 351 23.68 -5.42 10.03
C THR A 351 23.80 -5.40 11.57
N ARG A 352 23.33 -4.32 12.20
CA ARG A 352 23.30 -4.14 13.66
C ARG A 352 22.11 -4.84 14.33
N ARG A 353 21.29 -5.59 13.58
CA ARG A 353 20.09 -6.30 14.06
C ARG A 353 19.06 -5.37 14.71
N ILE A 354 18.99 -4.13 14.26
CA ILE A 354 17.89 -3.20 14.57
C ILE A 354 16.66 -3.61 13.78
N TYR A 355 16.86 -3.93 12.50
CA TYR A 355 15.84 -4.36 11.56
C TYR A 355 15.93 -5.86 11.30
N ASP A 356 14.78 -6.52 11.16
CA ASP A 356 14.69 -7.97 10.98
C ASP A 356 14.65 -8.40 9.49
N SER A 357 14.43 -7.46 8.58
CA SER A 357 14.35 -7.70 7.13
C SER A 357 14.68 -6.42 6.34
N GLY A 358 14.68 -6.52 5.01
CA GLY A 358 14.84 -5.36 4.14
C GLY A 358 13.64 -4.40 4.21
N PRO A 359 13.74 -3.22 3.57
CA PRO A 359 12.77 -2.18 3.80
C PRO A 359 11.43 -2.43 3.12
N PHE A 360 10.38 -1.94 3.77
CA PHE A 360 9.14 -1.56 3.12
C PHE A 360 9.38 -0.34 2.23
N VAL A 361 9.01 -0.46 0.97
CA VAL A 361 9.19 0.57 -0.05
C VAL A 361 7.83 0.95 -0.59
N ILE A 362 7.54 2.24 -0.56
CA ILE A 362 6.35 2.79 -1.19
C ILE A 362 6.56 2.75 -2.71
N TYR A 363 6.09 1.69 -3.37
CA TYR A 363 6.41 1.44 -4.78
C TYR A 363 5.51 2.23 -5.72
N SER A 364 4.20 2.26 -5.51
CA SER A 364 3.26 2.88 -6.47
C SER A 364 2.33 3.96 -5.90
N GLU A 365 2.75 4.67 -4.85
CA GLU A 365 2.07 5.87 -4.32
C GLU A 365 2.39 7.08 -5.21
N LEU A 366 1.59 7.27 -6.27
CA LEU A 366 1.82 8.31 -7.28
C LEU A 366 1.40 9.71 -6.80
N PRO A 367 0.21 9.89 -6.18
CA PRO A 367 -0.24 11.18 -5.67
C PRO A 367 0.68 11.82 -4.65
N GLU A 368 1.20 11.04 -3.68
CA GLU A 368 2.07 11.58 -2.63
C GLU A 368 3.56 11.60 -3.00
N GLY A 369 3.91 11.35 -4.27
CA GLY A 369 5.29 11.48 -4.77
C GLY A 369 6.30 10.46 -4.23
N ALA A 370 5.83 9.53 -3.41
CA ALA A 370 6.66 8.56 -2.69
C ALA A 370 7.05 7.34 -3.54
N ALA A 371 6.34 7.12 -4.66
CA ALA A 371 6.56 5.98 -5.55
C ALA A 371 8.04 5.78 -5.97
N VAL A 372 8.53 4.56 -5.77
CA VAL A 372 9.81 4.08 -6.30
C VAL A 372 9.54 3.18 -7.51
N ILE A 373 9.13 3.82 -8.60
CA ILE A 373 8.71 3.18 -9.86
C ILE A 373 9.43 3.85 -11.04
N GLU A 374 9.59 3.13 -12.15
CA GLU A 374 10.11 3.76 -13.36
C GLU A 374 9.16 4.83 -13.87
N SER A 375 9.69 6.05 -13.96
CA SER A 375 8.89 7.25 -14.18
C SER A 375 9.40 8.08 -15.35
N GLN A 376 8.52 8.89 -15.92
CA GLN A 376 8.82 9.82 -16.99
C GLN A 376 9.64 11.00 -16.45
N CYS A 377 10.65 11.43 -17.22
CA CYS A 377 11.46 12.61 -16.93
C CYS A 377 10.83 13.88 -17.53
N LEU A 378 9.64 14.23 -17.04
CA LEU A 378 8.92 15.45 -17.40
C LEU A 378 9.59 16.68 -16.80
N SER A 379 9.27 17.88 -17.30
CA SER A 379 9.82 19.13 -16.77
C SER A 379 9.61 19.28 -15.27
N GLU A 380 8.43 18.92 -14.76
CA GLU A 380 8.11 19.03 -13.33
C GLU A 380 8.81 17.98 -12.45
N THR A 381 9.18 16.82 -13.01
CA THR A 381 9.78 15.67 -12.30
C THR A 381 11.27 15.48 -12.58
N ARG A 382 11.91 16.44 -13.25
CA ARG A 382 13.36 16.47 -13.38
C ARG A 382 14.02 16.98 -12.10
N ASP A 383 15.20 16.45 -11.86
CA ASP A 383 16.11 16.95 -10.83
C ASP A 383 16.41 18.43 -11.08
N ALA A 384 16.43 19.20 -10.00
CA ALA A 384 16.74 20.63 -10.00
C ALA A 384 17.74 20.92 -8.88
N PRO A 385 18.47 22.05 -8.91
CA PRO A 385 19.34 22.43 -7.81
C PRO A 385 18.61 22.40 -6.45
N GLY A 386 19.09 21.56 -5.53
CA GLY A 386 18.48 21.39 -4.21
C GLY A 386 17.22 20.51 -4.18
N ARG A 387 16.87 19.82 -5.27
CA ARG A 387 15.74 18.90 -5.34
C ARG A 387 16.06 17.70 -6.24
N PHE A 388 16.25 16.55 -5.62
CA PHE A 388 16.37 15.26 -6.29
C PHE A 388 15.00 14.58 -6.33
N VAL A 389 14.48 14.42 -7.55
CA VAL A 389 13.27 13.64 -7.82
C VAL A 389 13.68 12.23 -8.22
N GLY A 390 14.68 12.06 -9.08
CA GLY A 390 15.15 10.74 -9.53
C GLY A 390 14.19 10.06 -10.50
N CYS A 391 13.80 10.74 -11.58
CA CYS A 391 12.98 10.17 -12.65
C CYS A 391 13.68 8.99 -13.38
N GLY A 392 12.96 8.27 -14.23
CA GLY A 392 13.46 7.04 -14.84
C GLY A 392 13.57 5.92 -13.82
N THR A 393 14.63 5.12 -13.88
CA THR A 393 14.89 3.98 -12.97
C THR A 393 15.74 4.35 -11.76
N VAL A 394 16.11 5.62 -11.57
CA VAL A 394 17.17 6.01 -10.62
C VAL A 394 16.85 5.58 -9.18
N ARG A 395 15.62 5.81 -8.69
CA ARG A 395 15.21 5.37 -7.33
C ARG A 395 15.30 3.84 -7.16
N LEU A 396 14.92 3.10 -8.20
CA LEU A 396 14.98 1.63 -8.22
C LEU A 396 16.43 1.11 -8.24
N GLU A 397 17.32 1.80 -8.95
CA GLU A 397 18.75 1.45 -8.99
C GLU A 397 19.40 1.60 -7.62
N ILE A 398 19.02 2.61 -6.83
CA ILE A 398 19.47 2.74 -5.45
C ILE A 398 19.05 1.51 -4.64
N LEU A 399 17.77 1.12 -4.70
CA LEU A 399 17.31 -0.09 -4.00
C LEU A 399 18.08 -1.35 -4.42
N ARG A 400 18.28 -1.54 -5.73
CA ARG A 400 19.03 -2.66 -6.29
C ARG A 400 20.47 -2.71 -5.77
N ASN A 401 21.15 -1.56 -5.67
CA ASN A 401 22.54 -1.50 -5.24
C ASN A 401 22.72 -1.83 -3.76
N PHE A 402 21.71 -1.56 -2.93
CA PHE A 402 21.81 -1.73 -1.48
C PHE A 402 21.22 -3.04 -0.96
N PHE A 403 20.11 -3.52 -1.56
CA PHE A 403 19.29 -4.59 -1.00
C PHE A 403 19.15 -5.85 -1.87
N ARG A 404 19.71 -5.89 -3.09
CA ARG A 404 19.67 -7.09 -3.94
C ARG A 404 20.74 -8.12 -3.58
#